data_AF-A0A061F2H3-F1
#
_entry.id   AF-A0A061F2H3-F1
#
_cell.length_a   1.000
_cell.length_b   1.000
_cell.length_c   1.000
_cell.angle_alpha   90.00
_cell.angle_beta   90.00
_cell.angle_gamma   90.00
#
_symmetry.space_group_name_H-M   'P 1'
#
loop_
_entity.id
_entity.type
_entity.pdbx_description
1 polymer ?
#
loop_
_entity_poly.entity_id
_entity_poly.type
_entity_poly.pdbx_seq_one_letter_code
_entity_poly.pdbx_strand_id
1 'polypeptide(L)'
;MLDESQVVLHSSDSIAPVGVLHPLKFHLERKAKSNSISGNDKSNDLYRENISSVFEVQGENPLECKAPCESVPEASDLVEVSSHRLHLSKTEKADTFSICCWLQDQSEPSAGLQEDLKLILRQIELQLQGYGFGWEHVLYIHLYISDMNQFNLANETYVKFITQDKCPNGVPSRSTIELPLIQAGLGGAYIEVLVANDQSKRVLHVQSISCWAPSCIGPYSQGALVEVKPILYVPETSETTEETLNDLSGVMTPSYFGFQPADWHDSCIQKFVIHGKICAVVLSITGAVALKICSDSMNADWSNGNHRNYLTEGQMKRISRFCIYVLDKFIMENGFSWKDTMSLRFYYPPNLHVPLETLSLLFTDAFKELDQMSGSAKVGGKSIFNLVPVLGAGKSAACTEDIITCELFARKS
;
A
#
# COMPACT_ATOMS: atom_id res chain seq x y z
N MET A 1 22.64 28.15 6.17
CA MET A 1 23.21 27.02 6.93
C MET A 1 23.07 27.34 8.41
N LEU A 2 22.78 26.35 9.27
CA LEU A 2 22.66 26.54 10.72
C LEU A 2 24.06 26.44 11.36
N ASP A 3 24.54 27.52 11.96
CA ASP A 3 25.86 27.57 12.60
C ASP A 3 25.83 27.02 14.02
N GLU A 4 24.74 27.28 14.72
CA GLU A 4 24.53 26.88 16.11
C GLU A 4 23.04 26.68 16.34
N SER A 5 22.68 25.61 17.04
CA SER A 5 21.30 25.28 17.38
C SER A 5 21.26 24.51 18.69
N GLN A 6 20.17 24.66 19.42
CA GLN A 6 19.87 23.84 20.59
C GLN A 6 18.60 23.03 20.35
N VAL A 7 18.51 21.85 20.96
CA VAL A 7 17.28 21.05 20.98
C VAL A 7 16.51 21.40 22.25
N VAL A 8 15.30 21.91 22.11
CA VAL A 8 14.40 22.22 23.22
C VAL A 8 13.33 21.13 23.29
N LEU A 9 13.33 20.33 24.36
CA LEU A 9 12.28 19.33 24.59
C LEU A 9 10.91 20.01 24.71
N HIS A 10 9.95 19.54 23.92
CA HIS A 10 8.59 20.06 23.87
C HIS A 10 7.58 19.09 24.50
N SER A 11 7.77 17.78 24.30
CA SER A 11 6.95 16.73 24.91
C SER A 11 7.80 15.48 25.17
N SER A 12 7.61 14.87 26.33
CA SER A 12 8.19 13.57 26.70
C SER A 12 7.18 12.44 26.45
N ASP A 13 6.55 12.44 25.27
CA ASP A 13 5.56 11.41 24.90
C ASP A 13 6.20 10.01 24.95
N SER A 14 5.43 9.01 25.40
CA SER A 14 5.88 7.64 25.62
C SER A 14 6.18 6.86 24.33
N ILE A 15 5.83 7.43 23.18
CA ILE A 15 6.01 6.79 21.87
C ILE A 15 7.20 7.38 21.12
N ALA A 16 7.40 8.70 21.19
CA ALA A 16 8.62 9.36 20.72
C ALA A 16 8.78 10.72 21.44
N PRO A 17 9.96 11.02 22.05
CA PRO A 17 10.20 12.33 22.59
C PRO A 17 10.22 13.38 21.47
N VAL A 18 9.51 14.49 21.69
CA VAL A 18 9.40 15.59 20.73
C VAL A 18 10.30 16.74 21.19
N GLY A 19 11.25 17.12 20.33
CA GLY A 19 12.11 18.28 20.53
C GLY A 19 11.98 19.27 19.37
N VAL A 20 12.07 20.56 19.67
CA VAL A 20 12.17 21.63 18.68
C VAL A 20 13.64 22.00 18.51
N LEU A 21 14.13 21.96 17.27
CA LEU A 21 15.44 22.53 16.95
C LEU A 21 15.32 24.05 16.93
N HIS A 22 15.93 24.72 17.91
CA HIS A 22 15.96 26.17 18.03
C HIS A 22 17.30 26.72 17.50
N PRO A 23 17.31 27.41 16.34
CA PRO A 23 18.52 28.04 15.82
C PRO A 23 19.00 29.16 16.75
N LEU A 24 20.27 29.08 17.17
CA LEU A 24 20.93 30.14 17.94
C LEU A 24 21.73 31.06 17.02
N LYS A 25 22.34 30.50 15.97
CA LYS A 25 23.12 31.23 14.97
C LYS A 25 22.98 30.58 13.60
N PHE A 26 22.87 31.39 12.55
CA PHE A 26 22.81 30.91 11.18
C PHE A 26 23.33 31.97 10.22
N HIS A 27 23.80 31.53 9.06
CA HIS A 27 24.20 32.40 7.97
C HIS A 27 23.57 31.96 6.64
N LEU A 28 23.54 32.89 5.69
CA LEU A 28 23.04 32.64 4.35
C LEU A 28 24.20 32.26 3.44
N GLU A 29 24.04 31.15 2.72
CA GLU A 29 24.94 30.76 1.65
C GLU A 29 24.19 30.86 0.33
N ARG A 30 24.88 31.27 -0.74
CA ARG A 30 24.29 31.19 -2.07
C ARG A 30 24.15 29.72 -2.43
N LYS A 31 22.92 29.26 -2.67
CA LYS A 31 22.68 27.99 -3.33
C LYS A 31 23.47 28.00 -4.64
N ALA A 32 24.33 27.01 -4.85
CA ALA A 32 25.04 26.87 -6.11
C ALA A 32 24.00 26.91 -7.23
N LYS A 33 24.21 27.75 -8.26
CA LYS A 33 23.36 27.70 -9.44
C LYS A 33 23.45 26.28 -9.94
N SER A 34 22.33 25.56 -10.01
CA SER A 34 22.28 24.32 -10.77
C SER A 34 22.84 24.67 -12.15
N ASN A 35 23.95 24.05 -12.52
CA ASN A 35 24.39 24.15 -13.89
C ASN A 35 23.21 23.64 -14.72
N SER A 36 22.62 24.55 -15.51
CA SER A 36 21.78 24.16 -16.62
C SER A 36 22.52 23.03 -17.33
N ILE A 37 21.93 21.84 -17.35
CA ILE A 37 22.50 20.64 -17.95
C ILE A 37 22.70 20.95 -19.44
N SER A 38 23.87 21.44 -19.82
CA SER A 38 24.38 21.32 -21.16
C SER A 38 25.02 19.95 -21.24
N GLY A 39 24.44 19.08 -22.06
CA GLY A 39 24.89 17.70 -22.22
C GLY A 39 26.38 17.61 -22.50
N ASN A 40 27.06 16.79 -21.70
CA ASN A 40 27.93 15.74 -22.22
C ASN A 40 28.45 14.87 -21.08
N ASP A 41 28.51 13.58 -21.39
CA ASP A 41 29.20 12.52 -20.68
C ASP A 41 30.47 12.97 -19.95
N LYS A 42 30.48 12.78 -18.63
CA LYS A 42 31.49 12.03 -17.84
C LYS A 42 31.44 12.49 -16.38
N SER A 43 31.65 11.51 -15.49
CA SER A 43 31.75 11.57 -14.02
C SER A 43 30.48 12.00 -13.26
N ASN A 44 29.68 11.00 -12.86
CA ASN A 44 28.75 11.13 -11.74
C ASN A 44 29.53 11.14 -10.40
N ASP A 45 30.31 12.19 -10.15
CA ASP A 45 30.65 12.63 -8.79
C ASP A 45 29.64 13.71 -8.36
N LEU A 46 28.36 13.38 -8.45
CA LEU A 46 27.27 14.26 -8.05
C LEU A 46 27.11 14.18 -6.53
N TYR A 47 27.57 15.25 -5.87
CA TYR A 47 27.11 15.76 -4.58
C TYR A 47 26.75 14.71 -3.53
N ARG A 48 27.76 14.31 -2.75
CA ARG A 48 27.56 13.86 -1.38
C ARG A 48 27.03 15.05 -0.57
N GLU A 49 25.73 15.37 -0.70
CA GLU A 49 25.07 16.18 0.30
C GLU A 49 25.33 15.50 1.64
N ASN A 50 25.95 16.24 2.56
CA ASN A 50 26.20 15.78 3.91
C ASN A 50 24.84 15.50 4.58
N ILE A 51 24.33 14.27 4.43
CA ILE A 51 23.32 13.68 5.33
C ILE A 51 24.02 13.37 6.68
N SER A 52 24.80 14.32 7.20
CA SER A 52 25.74 14.09 8.31
C SER A 52 25.25 14.68 9.63
N SER A 53 24.02 15.20 9.69
CA SER A 53 23.50 15.80 10.91
C SER A 53 22.07 15.33 11.18
N VAL A 54 21.93 14.04 11.45
CA VAL A 54 20.78 13.52 12.20
C VAL A 54 21.02 13.92 13.66
N PHE A 55 20.13 14.74 14.22
CA PHE A 55 20.19 15.14 15.63
C PHE A 55 19.22 14.25 16.41
N GLU A 56 19.76 13.38 17.25
CA GLU A 56 18.94 12.57 18.16
C GLU A 56 18.47 13.45 19.32
N VAL A 57 17.16 13.54 19.49
CA VAL A 57 16.57 14.17 20.68
C VAL A 57 16.72 13.17 21.84
N GLN A 58 17.69 13.40 22.71
CA GLN A 58 17.80 12.63 23.94
C GLN A 58 16.60 12.98 24.84
N GLY A 59 15.69 12.03 25.03
CA GLY A 59 14.68 12.13 26.09
C GLY A 59 15.34 12.07 27.46
N GLU A 60 14.70 12.66 28.47
CA GLU A 60 15.07 12.36 29.86
C GLU A 60 14.98 10.85 30.04
N ASN A 61 16.07 10.23 30.50
CA ASN A 61 16.13 8.81 30.82
C ASN A 61 14.88 8.49 31.66
N PRO A 62 13.93 7.65 31.20
CA PRO A 62 12.77 7.38 32.00
C PRO A 62 13.27 6.62 33.23
N LEU A 63 13.39 7.33 34.35
CA LEU A 63 13.14 6.75 35.66
C LEU A 63 11.87 5.95 35.48
N GLU A 64 11.99 4.62 35.56
CA GLU A 64 10.93 3.64 35.36
C GLU A 64 9.54 4.21 35.69
N CYS A 65 8.86 4.79 34.70
CA CYS A 65 7.46 5.12 34.85
C CYS A 65 6.72 3.80 34.68
N LYS A 66 6.74 2.99 35.74
CA LYS A 66 5.80 1.89 35.95
C LYS A 66 4.41 2.51 36.14
N ALA A 67 3.82 2.99 35.05
CA ALA A 67 2.37 2.92 34.95
C ALA A 67 2.01 1.43 35.11
N PRO A 68 1.03 1.06 35.94
CA PRO A 68 0.59 -0.32 36.02
C PRO A 68 0.16 -0.74 34.61
N CYS A 69 0.98 -1.56 33.94
CA CYS A 69 0.46 -2.42 32.90
C CYS A 69 -0.59 -3.27 33.60
N GLU A 70 -1.86 -2.96 33.40
CA GLU A 70 -2.88 -3.97 33.60
C GLU A 70 -2.47 -5.13 32.71
N SER A 71 -2.01 -6.21 33.35
CA SER A 71 -1.76 -7.48 32.70
C SER A 71 -3.04 -7.83 31.96
N VAL A 72 -2.97 -7.80 30.63
CA VAL A 72 -4.04 -8.34 29.78
C VAL A 72 -4.28 -9.77 30.29
N PRO A 73 -5.50 -10.13 30.71
CA PRO A 73 -5.75 -11.46 31.22
C PRO A 73 -5.30 -12.48 30.17
N GLU A 74 -4.45 -13.44 30.56
CA GLU A 74 -4.30 -14.70 29.84
C GLU A 74 -5.64 -15.42 29.87
N ALA A 75 -6.51 -15.08 28.90
CA ALA A 75 -7.73 -15.82 28.65
C ALA A 75 -7.46 -16.73 27.45
N SER A 76 -6.95 -17.92 27.76
CA SER A 76 -6.89 -19.07 26.85
C SER A 76 -8.27 -19.44 26.26
N ASP A 77 -9.37 -18.84 26.75
CA ASP A 77 -10.74 -19.24 26.45
C ASP A 77 -11.50 -18.35 25.44
N LEU A 78 -10.93 -17.22 24.97
CA LEU A 78 -11.57 -16.36 23.95
C LEU A 78 -11.10 -16.64 22.51
N VAL A 79 -10.08 -17.50 22.34
CA VAL A 79 -9.39 -17.73 21.07
C VAL A 79 -10.19 -18.63 20.11
N GLU A 80 -11.07 -19.50 20.61
CA GLU A 80 -11.81 -20.44 19.75
C GLU A 80 -13.10 -19.87 19.13
N VAL A 81 -13.74 -18.86 19.76
CA VAL A 81 -15.06 -18.37 19.32
C VAL A 81 -14.97 -17.34 18.17
N SER A 82 -13.81 -16.71 17.96
CA SER A 82 -13.62 -15.59 17.02
C SER A 82 -12.91 -15.94 15.71
N SER A 83 -12.32 -17.14 15.57
CA SER A 83 -11.47 -17.49 14.42
C SER A 83 -12.22 -17.60 13.08
N HIS A 84 -13.53 -17.85 13.10
CA HIS A 84 -14.33 -18.05 11.89
C HIS A 84 -14.69 -16.74 11.16
N ARG A 85 -14.61 -15.59 11.84
CA ARG A 85 -14.90 -14.27 11.24
C ARG A 85 -13.65 -13.56 10.74
N LEU A 86 -12.48 -13.97 11.22
CA LEU A 86 -11.26 -13.24 10.98
C LEU A 86 -10.58 -13.77 9.72
N HIS A 87 -10.36 -12.87 8.77
CA HIS A 87 -9.67 -13.18 7.53
C HIS A 87 -8.24 -12.67 7.60
N LEU A 88 -7.34 -13.49 7.06
CA LEU A 88 -5.92 -13.21 7.03
C LEU A 88 -5.38 -13.62 5.66
N SER A 89 -4.68 -12.71 4.99
CA SER A 89 -3.87 -13.04 3.84
C SER A 89 -2.41 -12.65 4.09
N LYS A 90 -1.49 -13.43 3.53
CA LYS A 90 -0.06 -13.14 3.53
C LYS A 90 0.45 -13.20 2.10
N THR A 91 1.14 -12.14 1.69
CA THR A 91 1.87 -12.08 0.42
C THR A 91 3.35 -11.95 0.73
N GLU A 92 4.18 -12.80 0.14
CA GLU A 92 5.60 -12.93 0.50
C GLU A 92 6.50 -12.72 -0.71
N LYS A 93 7.56 -11.94 -0.54
CA LYS A 93 8.56 -11.70 -1.58
C LYS A 93 9.93 -11.37 -1.02
N ALA A 94 10.90 -12.21 -1.38
CA ALA A 94 12.32 -12.04 -1.03
C ALA A 94 12.46 -11.77 0.48
N ASP A 95 12.92 -10.58 0.86
CA ASP A 95 13.17 -10.19 2.25
C ASP A 95 11.99 -9.43 2.89
N THR A 96 10.85 -9.34 2.20
CA THR A 96 9.66 -8.60 2.65
C THR A 96 8.39 -9.43 2.51
N PHE A 97 7.39 -9.14 3.33
CA PHE A 97 6.05 -9.69 3.17
C PHE A 97 5.00 -8.71 3.69
N SER A 98 3.78 -8.85 3.22
CA SER A 98 2.63 -8.14 3.77
C SER A 98 1.64 -9.10 4.41
N ILE A 99 0.96 -8.62 5.45
CA ILE A 99 -0.17 -9.31 6.07
C ILE A 99 -1.37 -8.37 5.99
N CYS A 100 -2.48 -8.86 5.47
CA CYS A 100 -3.77 -8.18 5.53
C CYS A 100 -4.69 -8.90 6.49
N CYS A 101 -5.43 -8.15 7.32
CA CYS A 101 -6.32 -8.72 8.32
C CYS A 101 -7.56 -7.85 8.52
N TRP A 102 -8.72 -8.50 8.57
CA TRP A 102 -10.03 -7.88 8.79
C TRP A 102 -11.02 -8.87 9.38
N LEU A 103 -12.18 -8.37 9.81
CA LEU A 103 -13.29 -9.18 10.31
C LEU A 103 -14.43 -9.16 9.30
N GLN A 104 -14.93 -10.33 8.92
CA GLN A 104 -16.12 -10.42 8.09
C GLN A 104 -17.33 -9.97 8.92
N ASP A 105 -18.13 -9.09 8.31
CA ASP A 105 -19.38 -8.66 8.92
C ASP A 105 -20.41 -9.79 8.83
N GLN A 106 -20.83 -10.31 9.97
CA GLN A 106 -22.02 -11.14 10.08
C GLN A 106 -23.04 -10.34 10.89
N SER A 107 -24.32 -10.48 10.55
CA SER A 107 -25.51 -9.76 11.03
C SER A 107 -25.71 -9.64 12.57
N GLU A 108 -24.78 -10.11 13.37
CA GLU A 108 -24.70 -9.86 14.81
C GLU A 108 -24.14 -8.44 15.05
N PRO A 109 -24.65 -7.70 16.05
CA PRO A 109 -24.14 -6.36 16.35
C PRO A 109 -22.63 -6.42 16.63
N SER A 110 -21.83 -5.73 15.81
CA SER A 110 -20.38 -5.65 16.01
C SER A 110 -20.11 -5.17 17.44
N ALA A 111 -19.13 -5.77 18.12
CA ALA A 111 -18.73 -5.34 19.46
C ALA A 111 -18.16 -3.91 19.50
N GLY A 112 -17.98 -3.28 18.33
CA GLY A 112 -17.51 -1.92 18.13
C GLY A 112 -16.11 -1.91 17.50
N LEU A 113 -15.71 -0.76 16.95
CA LEU A 113 -14.41 -0.60 16.29
C LEU A 113 -13.24 -0.99 17.19
N GLN A 114 -13.30 -0.66 18.47
CA GLN A 114 -12.24 -0.95 19.43
C GLN A 114 -12.00 -2.46 19.57
N GLU A 115 -13.05 -3.24 19.78
CA GLU A 115 -12.98 -4.70 19.95
C GLU A 115 -12.54 -5.38 18.64
N ASP A 116 -13.08 -4.94 17.51
CA ASP A 116 -12.66 -5.41 16.18
C ASP A 116 -11.16 -5.16 15.96
N LEU A 117 -10.70 -3.95 16.26
CA LEU A 117 -9.31 -3.54 16.08
C LEU A 117 -8.37 -4.29 17.04
N LYS A 118 -8.78 -4.57 18.28
CA LYS A 118 -8.02 -5.41 19.23
C LYS A 118 -7.82 -6.82 18.67
N LEU A 119 -8.87 -7.44 18.13
CA LEU A 119 -8.80 -8.78 17.56
C LEU A 119 -7.87 -8.83 16.35
N ILE A 120 -8.01 -7.85 15.44
CA ILE A 120 -7.18 -7.74 14.23
C ILE A 120 -5.70 -7.55 14.61
N LEU A 121 -5.38 -6.58 15.49
CA LEU A 121 -3.99 -6.32 15.90
C LEU A 121 -3.37 -7.51 16.64
N ARG A 122 -4.14 -8.17 17.51
CA ARG A 122 -3.69 -9.38 18.20
C ARG A 122 -3.37 -10.51 17.23
N GLN A 123 -4.22 -10.71 16.21
CA GLN A 123 -3.95 -11.74 15.22
C GLN A 123 -2.71 -11.42 14.40
N ILE A 124 -2.53 -10.16 13.97
CA ILE A 124 -1.32 -9.76 13.23
C ILE A 124 -0.08 -10.03 14.09
N GLU A 125 -0.11 -9.68 15.39
CA GLU A 125 0.99 -9.95 16.33
C GLU A 125 1.30 -11.45 16.43
N LEU A 126 0.28 -12.31 16.56
CA LEU A 126 0.46 -13.77 16.59
C LEU A 126 1.06 -14.31 15.29
N GLN A 127 0.66 -13.76 14.14
CA GLN A 127 1.19 -14.16 12.84
C GLN A 127 2.65 -13.73 12.67
N LEU A 128 2.98 -12.49 13.05
CA LEU A 128 4.37 -12.03 13.08
C LEU A 128 5.24 -12.97 13.91
N GLN A 129 4.81 -13.28 15.14
CA GLN A 129 5.52 -14.19 16.04
C GLN A 129 5.67 -15.60 15.44
N GLY A 130 4.61 -16.12 14.82
CA GLY A 130 4.63 -17.41 14.12
C GLY A 130 5.64 -17.47 12.97
N TYR A 131 5.97 -16.33 12.35
CA TYR A 131 7.01 -16.22 11.33
C TYR A 131 8.39 -15.85 11.88
N GLY A 132 8.54 -15.66 13.20
CA GLY A 132 9.78 -15.22 13.83
C GLY A 132 10.04 -13.71 13.72
N PHE A 133 9.00 -12.91 13.49
CA PHE A 133 9.05 -11.46 13.42
C PHE A 133 8.30 -10.83 14.59
N GLY A 134 8.57 -9.55 14.84
CA GLY A 134 7.86 -8.70 15.79
C GLY A 134 7.48 -7.36 15.17
N TRP A 135 6.84 -6.49 15.96
CA TRP A 135 6.40 -5.16 15.50
C TRP A 135 7.56 -4.27 15.06
N GLU A 136 8.75 -4.48 15.60
CA GLU A 136 9.98 -3.79 15.22
C GLU A 136 10.32 -3.97 13.74
N HIS A 137 9.94 -5.10 13.13
CA HIS A 137 10.16 -5.42 11.72
C HIS A 137 9.10 -4.82 10.78
N VAL A 138 8.01 -4.28 11.33
CA VAL A 138 6.94 -3.66 10.54
C VAL A 138 7.39 -2.27 10.11
N LEU A 139 7.36 -2.02 8.80
CA LEU A 139 7.79 -0.77 8.20
C LEU A 139 6.65 0.22 8.07
N TYR A 140 5.51 -0.28 7.58
CA TYR A 140 4.38 0.54 7.21
C TYR A 140 3.06 -0.17 7.49
N ILE A 141 2.04 0.60 7.89
CA ILE A 141 0.69 0.13 8.17
C ILE A 141 -0.33 0.99 7.41
N HIS A 142 -1.16 0.35 6.59
CA HIS A 142 -2.42 0.95 6.15
C HIS A 142 -3.50 0.52 7.14
N LEU A 143 -4.07 1.48 7.85
CA LEU A 143 -5.21 1.28 8.73
C LEU A 143 -6.44 1.86 8.05
N TYR A 144 -7.37 1.02 7.63
CA TYR A 144 -8.66 1.47 7.13
C TYR A 144 -9.71 1.32 8.22
N ILE A 145 -10.53 2.35 8.40
CA ILE A 145 -11.67 2.33 9.33
C ILE A 145 -12.95 2.67 8.56
N SER A 146 -14.10 2.21 9.06
CA SER A 146 -15.38 2.48 8.40
C SER A 146 -15.92 3.89 8.65
N ASP A 147 -15.37 4.61 9.65
CA ASP A 147 -15.86 5.91 10.12
C ASP A 147 -14.72 6.71 10.77
N MET A 148 -14.27 7.80 10.14
CA MET A 148 -13.22 8.67 10.66
C MET A 148 -13.61 9.38 11.95
N ASN A 149 -14.90 9.47 12.31
CA ASN A 149 -15.29 10.04 13.61
C ASN A 149 -14.76 9.20 14.78
N GLN A 150 -14.45 7.93 14.55
CA GLN A 150 -13.88 7.01 15.53
C GLN A 150 -12.34 6.95 15.49
N PHE A 151 -11.68 7.86 14.75
CA PHE A 151 -10.21 7.90 14.64
C PHE A 151 -9.49 7.96 15.98
N ASN A 152 -10.03 8.71 16.95
CA ASN A 152 -9.42 8.80 18.29
C ASN A 152 -9.46 7.45 19.01
N LEU A 153 -10.58 6.75 18.96
CA LEU A 153 -10.74 5.40 19.53
C LEU A 153 -9.80 4.39 18.86
N ALA A 154 -9.65 4.48 17.54
CA ALA A 154 -8.70 3.65 16.79
C ALA A 154 -7.25 3.91 17.23
N ASN A 155 -6.87 5.18 17.43
CA ASN A 155 -5.54 5.55 17.92
C ASN A 155 -5.28 5.04 19.32
N GLU A 156 -6.21 5.26 20.25
CA GLU A 156 -6.10 4.79 21.64
C GLU A 156 -5.96 3.27 21.73
N THR A 157 -6.59 2.54 20.82
CA THR A 157 -6.45 1.08 20.74
C THR A 157 -5.13 0.67 20.11
N TYR A 158 -4.73 1.31 19.01
CA TYR A 158 -3.51 1.03 18.26
C TYR A 158 -2.26 1.15 19.13
N VAL A 159 -2.14 2.22 19.92
CA VAL A 159 -0.96 2.49 20.76
C VAL A 159 -0.76 1.49 21.89
N LYS A 160 -1.78 0.69 22.23
CA LYS A 160 -1.66 -0.38 23.24
C LYS A 160 -0.95 -1.62 22.69
N PHE A 161 -0.95 -1.80 21.37
CA PHE A 161 -0.32 -2.96 20.73
C PHE A 161 1.08 -2.64 20.21
N ILE A 162 1.24 -1.46 19.61
CA ILE A 162 2.47 -1.03 18.95
C ILE A 162 3.08 0.10 19.76
N THR A 163 4.03 -0.29 20.59
CA THR A 163 4.66 0.54 21.59
C THR A 163 6.17 0.66 21.33
N GLN A 164 6.82 1.63 21.98
CA GLN A 164 8.26 1.83 21.83
C GLN A 164 9.07 0.65 22.37
N ASP A 165 8.62 -0.03 23.43
CA ASP A 165 9.29 -1.23 23.97
C ASP A 165 9.29 -2.40 22.97
N LYS A 166 8.22 -2.55 22.19
CA LYS A 166 8.14 -3.55 21.12
C LYS A 166 8.80 -3.09 19.82
N CYS A 167 9.17 -1.81 19.72
CA CYS A 167 9.75 -1.21 18.52
C CYS A 167 11.00 -0.38 18.88
N PRO A 168 12.10 -0.99 19.35
CA PRO A 168 13.28 -0.26 19.80
C PRO A 168 13.92 0.61 18.71
N ASN A 169 13.79 0.18 17.44
CA ASN A 169 14.26 0.92 16.25
C ASN A 169 13.20 1.87 15.68
N GLY A 170 12.14 2.14 16.45
CA GLY A 170 11.06 3.05 16.11
C GLY A 170 9.79 2.37 15.57
N VAL A 171 8.65 2.97 15.91
CA VAL A 171 7.32 2.50 15.51
C VAL A 171 7.10 2.62 14.00
N PRO A 172 6.29 1.73 13.38
CA PRO A 172 6.01 1.78 11.95
C PRO A 172 5.36 3.10 11.51
N SER A 173 5.58 3.45 10.24
CA SER A 173 4.77 4.47 9.59
C SER A 173 3.35 4.01 9.38
N ARG A 174 2.38 4.93 9.42
CA ARG A 174 0.97 4.59 9.29
C ARG A 174 0.21 5.63 8.48
N SER A 175 -0.68 5.16 7.62
CA SER A 175 -1.76 5.97 7.05
C SER A 175 -3.10 5.44 7.54
N THR A 176 -4.00 6.36 7.89
CA THR A 176 -5.36 6.03 8.31
C THR A 176 -6.37 6.71 7.40
N ILE A 177 -7.23 5.91 6.77
CA ILE A 177 -8.18 6.37 5.75
C ILE A 177 -9.53 5.73 6.02
N GLU A 178 -10.61 6.49 5.84
CA GLU A 178 -11.95 5.91 5.85
C GLU A 178 -12.27 5.28 4.49
N LEU A 179 -12.77 4.05 4.54
CA LEU A 179 -13.22 3.28 3.38
C LEU A 179 -14.62 2.72 3.62
N PRO A 180 -15.38 2.39 2.56
CA PRO A 180 -16.71 1.79 2.67
C PRO A 180 -16.66 0.31 3.12
N LEU A 181 -15.99 0.04 4.24
CA LEU A 181 -15.70 -1.32 4.72
C LEU A 181 -16.97 -2.12 5.02
N ILE A 182 -17.95 -1.50 5.68
CA ILE A 182 -19.24 -2.14 6.02
C ILE A 182 -19.98 -2.54 4.75
N GLN A 183 -20.01 -1.67 3.73
CA GLN A 183 -20.65 -1.94 2.45
C GLN A 183 -19.94 -3.07 1.68
N ALA A 184 -18.64 -3.23 1.91
CA ALA A 184 -17.82 -4.30 1.35
C ALA A 184 -17.82 -5.59 2.19
N GLY A 185 -18.50 -5.62 3.34
CA GLY A 185 -18.51 -6.77 4.25
C GLY A 185 -17.21 -6.99 5.05
N LEU A 186 -16.34 -5.98 5.13
CA LEU A 186 -15.02 -6.04 5.77
C LEU A 186 -15.01 -5.63 7.26
N GLY A 187 -16.18 -5.45 7.88
CA GLY A 187 -16.30 -5.03 9.28
C GLY A 187 -15.88 -3.57 9.51
N GLY A 188 -15.63 -3.21 10.78
CA GLY A 188 -15.30 -1.82 11.17
C GLY A 188 -13.86 -1.39 10.87
N ALA A 189 -12.94 -2.35 10.70
CA ALA A 189 -11.53 -2.09 10.46
C ALA A 189 -10.88 -3.13 9.53
N TYR A 190 -9.91 -2.67 8.74
CA TYR A 190 -9.04 -3.48 7.91
C TYR A 190 -7.61 -2.97 8.06
N ILE A 191 -6.64 -3.87 8.27
CA ILE A 191 -5.23 -3.50 8.38
C ILE A 191 -4.40 -4.26 7.33
N GLU A 192 -3.54 -3.53 6.62
CA GLU A 192 -2.44 -4.10 5.84
C GLU A 192 -1.11 -3.65 6.47
N VAL A 193 -0.25 -4.59 6.85
CA VAL A 193 1.09 -4.32 7.36
C VAL A 193 2.14 -4.77 6.35
N LEU A 194 3.18 -3.96 6.16
CA LEU A 194 4.37 -4.29 5.38
C LEU A 194 5.51 -4.59 6.34
N VAL A 195 6.11 -5.77 6.20
CA VAL A 195 7.17 -6.29 7.07
C VAL A 195 8.43 -6.49 6.23
N ALA A 196 9.58 -6.18 6.80
CA ALA A 196 10.87 -6.48 6.21
C ALA A 196 11.76 -7.20 7.21
N ASN A 197 12.54 -8.15 6.69
CA ASN A 197 13.63 -8.76 7.42
C ASN A 197 14.88 -7.86 7.37
N ASP A 198 14.75 -6.65 7.92
CA ASP A 198 15.81 -5.64 7.96
C ASP A 198 15.95 -5.07 9.36
N GLN A 199 17.10 -5.33 9.97
CA GLN A 199 17.46 -4.84 11.31
C GLN A 199 18.02 -3.41 11.30
N SER A 200 18.26 -2.84 10.11
CA SER A 200 18.81 -1.48 9.93
C SER A 200 17.74 -0.38 9.87
N LYS A 201 16.48 -0.74 10.17
CA LYS A 201 15.34 0.19 10.21
C LYS A 201 15.67 1.42 11.06
N ARG A 202 15.53 2.59 10.43
CA ARG A 202 15.58 3.90 11.08
C ARG A 202 14.29 4.62 10.75
N VAL A 203 13.69 5.30 11.72
CA VAL A 203 12.44 6.02 11.49
C VAL A 203 12.63 7.52 11.65
N LEU A 204 11.81 8.28 10.95
CA LEU A 204 11.71 9.72 11.11
C LEU A 204 10.38 10.05 11.78
N HIS A 205 10.46 10.69 12.95
CA HIS A 205 9.30 11.25 13.63
C HIS A 205 9.28 12.78 13.44
N VAL A 206 8.25 13.32 12.80
CA VAL A 206 8.04 14.74 12.52
C VAL A 206 6.68 15.17 13.03
N GLN A 207 6.66 16.14 13.93
CA GLN A 207 5.43 16.82 14.32
C GLN A 207 5.42 18.22 13.70
N SER A 208 4.46 18.48 12.82
CA SER A 208 4.22 19.84 12.32
C SER A 208 3.67 20.71 13.44
N ILE A 209 4.29 21.87 13.66
CA ILE A 209 3.79 22.95 14.51
C ILE A 209 3.06 24.04 13.72
N SER A 210 3.00 23.90 12.39
CA SER A 210 2.39 24.89 11.50
C SER A 210 0.89 24.67 11.38
N CYS A 211 0.11 25.73 11.54
CA CYS A 211 -1.33 25.75 11.24
C CYS A 211 -1.65 25.68 9.74
N TRP A 212 -0.65 25.81 8.87
CA TRP A 212 -0.79 25.77 7.40
C TRP A 212 -0.38 24.43 6.78
N ALA A 213 0.31 23.57 7.53
CA ALA A 213 0.62 22.22 7.09
C ALA A 213 -0.40 21.25 7.73
N PRO A 214 -0.79 20.17 7.04
CA PRO A 214 -1.57 19.12 7.68
C PRO A 214 -0.86 18.71 8.97
N SER A 215 -1.56 18.78 10.10
CA SER A 215 -1.02 18.31 11.36
C SER A 215 -0.57 16.86 11.15
N CYS A 216 0.69 16.55 11.43
CA CYS A 216 1.14 15.17 11.50
C CYS A 216 0.56 14.58 12.79
N ILE A 217 -0.71 14.17 12.74
CA ILE A 217 -1.49 13.80 13.94
C ILE A 217 -1.22 12.34 14.28
N GLY A 218 -0.39 12.11 15.28
CA GLY A 218 -0.38 10.87 16.03
C GLY A 218 0.99 10.22 16.18
N PRO A 219 1.04 9.16 16.99
CA PRO A 219 2.30 8.69 17.58
C PRO A 219 3.00 7.66 16.69
N TYR A 220 3.04 7.89 15.39
CA TYR A 220 3.63 6.98 14.41
C TYR A 220 4.63 7.73 13.54
N SER A 221 5.56 6.99 12.95
CA SER A 221 6.63 7.58 12.16
C SER A 221 6.12 8.11 10.82
N GLN A 222 6.64 9.23 10.34
CA GLN A 222 6.24 9.85 9.08
C GLN A 222 7.04 9.27 7.91
N GLY A 223 8.17 8.62 8.19
CA GLY A 223 8.89 7.78 7.25
C GLY A 223 9.75 6.73 7.95
N ALA A 224 10.07 5.67 7.22
CA ALA A 224 11.06 4.67 7.62
C ALA A 224 12.15 4.58 6.55
N LEU A 225 13.40 4.79 6.96
CA LEU A 225 14.58 4.50 6.18
C LEU A 225 15.08 3.11 6.55
N VAL A 226 14.95 2.21 5.61
CA VAL A 226 15.46 0.84 5.65
C VAL A 226 16.32 0.63 4.42
N GLU A 227 17.22 -0.36 4.43
CA GLU A 227 17.83 -0.85 3.18
C GLU A 227 16.84 -1.73 2.39
N VAL A 228 15.58 -1.29 2.36
CA VAL A 228 14.53 -1.79 1.48
C VAL A 228 14.26 -0.64 0.52
N LYS A 229 14.84 -0.73 -0.69
CA LYS A 229 14.75 0.33 -1.71
C LYS A 229 13.28 0.79 -1.91
N PRO A 230 13.02 2.09 -2.13
CA PRO A 230 11.84 2.80 -1.62
C PRO A 230 10.48 2.41 -2.23
N ILE A 231 9.42 2.71 -1.46
CA ILE A 231 8.05 2.93 -1.94
C ILE A 231 8.06 4.25 -2.73
N LEU A 232 7.63 4.20 -4.00
CA LEU A 232 7.63 5.35 -4.91
C LEU A 232 6.36 6.19 -4.70
N TYR A 233 6.52 7.45 -4.30
CA TYR A 233 5.46 8.46 -4.44
C TYR A 233 5.60 9.09 -5.83
N VAL A 234 4.62 8.84 -6.71
CA VAL A 234 4.55 9.48 -8.03
C VAL A 234 3.67 10.72 -7.90
N PRO A 235 4.23 11.95 -7.92
CA PRO A 235 3.42 13.15 -7.97
C PRO A 235 2.63 13.22 -9.29
N GLU A 236 1.39 13.71 -9.24
CA GLU A 236 0.65 14.07 -10.44
C GLU A 236 1.37 15.22 -11.15
N THR A 237 1.67 15.01 -12.45
CA THR A 237 2.23 15.95 -13.44
C THR A 237 3.76 16.13 -13.48
N SER A 238 4.38 15.50 -14.47
CA SER A 238 4.82 16.19 -15.69
C SER A 238 4.94 15.13 -16.78
N GLU A 239 4.55 15.44 -18.01
CA GLU A 239 4.73 14.56 -19.16
C GLU A 239 6.22 14.23 -19.28
N THR A 240 6.61 13.04 -18.82
CA THR A 240 7.96 12.55 -19.04
C THR A 240 8.08 12.31 -20.53
N THR A 241 8.93 13.10 -21.19
CA THR A 241 9.28 12.92 -22.60
C THR A 241 9.58 11.45 -22.86
N GLU A 242 8.80 10.86 -23.76
CA GLU A 242 9.04 9.53 -24.30
C GLU A 242 10.44 9.51 -24.93
N GLU A 243 11.43 8.98 -24.21
CA GLU A 243 12.66 8.55 -24.84
C GLU A 243 12.33 7.30 -25.65
N THR A 244 11.99 7.50 -26.92
CA THR A 244 11.85 6.44 -27.90
C THR A 244 13.24 5.87 -28.17
N LEU A 245 13.49 4.64 -27.72
CA LEU A 245 14.60 3.83 -28.22
C LEU A 245 14.10 2.42 -28.51
N ASN A 246 13.98 2.14 -29.81
CA ASN A 246 13.77 0.82 -30.38
C ASN A 246 14.95 -0.10 -30.03
N ASP A 247 14.70 -1.21 -29.34
CA ASP A 247 15.03 -2.57 -29.81
C ASP A 247 14.81 -3.62 -28.71
N LEU A 248 13.62 -4.23 -28.72
CA LEU A 248 13.39 -5.59 -28.21
C LEU A 248 12.43 -6.31 -29.16
N SER A 249 12.84 -6.48 -30.42
CA SER A 249 12.19 -7.39 -31.35
C SER A 249 12.42 -8.83 -30.89
N GLY A 250 11.43 -9.42 -30.22
CA GLY A 250 11.47 -10.83 -29.85
C GLY A 250 10.57 -11.28 -28.71
N VAL A 251 9.78 -10.39 -28.09
CA VAL A 251 8.79 -10.84 -27.09
C VAL A 251 7.56 -11.34 -27.84
N MET A 252 7.31 -12.65 -27.73
CA MET A 252 6.08 -13.28 -28.23
C MET A 252 4.90 -12.53 -27.61
N THR A 253 4.11 -11.82 -28.43
CA THR A 253 2.94 -11.10 -27.93
C THR A 253 2.01 -12.11 -27.26
N PRO A 254 1.68 -11.91 -25.99
CA PRO A 254 0.82 -12.84 -25.29
C PRO A 254 -0.56 -12.91 -25.96
N SER A 255 -1.06 -14.12 -26.19
CA SER A 255 -2.41 -14.38 -26.68
C SER A 255 -3.07 -15.44 -25.81
N TYR A 256 -3.51 -15.02 -24.62
CA TYR A 256 -4.24 -15.86 -23.68
C TYR A 256 -5.56 -15.21 -23.28
N PHE A 257 -6.44 -16.00 -22.69
CA PHE A 257 -7.82 -15.60 -22.35
C PHE A 257 -8.68 -15.17 -23.54
N GLY A 258 -8.23 -15.42 -24.78
CA GLY A 258 -8.93 -15.00 -25.99
C GLY A 258 -8.76 -13.52 -26.36
N PHE A 259 -7.89 -12.77 -25.65
CA PHE A 259 -7.57 -11.40 -26.01
C PHE A 259 -6.45 -11.35 -27.05
N GLN A 260 -6.57 -10.38 -27.97
CA GLN A 260 -5.56 -10.04 -28.96
C GLN A 260 -5.08 -8.61 -28.71
N PRO A 261 -3.85 -8.24 -29.09
CA PRO A 261 -3.40 -6.85 -29.01
C PRO A 261 -4.36 -5.91 -29.75
N ALA A 262 -4.78 -4.83 -29.09
CA ALA A 262 -5.60 -3.80 -29.69
C ALA A 262 -5.12 -2.41 -29.24
N ASP A 263 -5.22 -1.43 -30.13
CA ASP A 263 -4.66 -0.08 -29.95
C ASP A 263 -5.22 0.64 -28.70
N TRP A 264 -6.43 0.28 -28.27
CA TRP A 264 -7.04 0.90 -27.10
C TRP A 264 -6.52 0.34 -25.77
N HIS A 265 -5.81 -0.80 -25.74
CA HIS A 265 -5.31 -1.38 -24.49
C HIS A 265 -4.33 -0.42 -23.78
N ASP A 266 -3.46 0.23 -24.55
CA ASP A 266 -2.46 1.15 -23.99
C ASP A 266 -3.12 2.43 -23.44
N SER A 267 -4.32 2.79 -23.94
CA SER A 267 -5.09 3.92 -23.41
C SER A 267 -5.67 3.67 -22.01
N CYS A 268 -5.71 2.42 -21.57
CA CYS A 268 -6.19 2.04 -20.25
C CYS A 268 -5.10 2.14 -19.17
N ILE A 269 -3.83 2.28 -19.55
CA ILE A 269 -2.70 2.24 -18.62
C ILE A 269 -2.01 3.60 -18.47
N GLN A 270 -1.64 3.93 -17.24
CA GLN A 270 -0.65 4.94 -16.93
C GLN A 270 0.59 4.23 -16.41
N LYS A 271 1.71 4.37 -17.12
CA LYS A 271 2.94 3.63 -16.86
C LYS A 271 4.09 4.53 -16.42
N PHE A 272 4.93 4.02 -15.54
CA PHE A 272 6.20 4.63 -15.15
C PHE A 272 7.26 3.53 -15.07
N VAL A 273 8.27 3.60 -15.94
CA VAL A 273 9.31 2.56 -16.05
C VAL A 273 10.68 3.21 -15.94
N ILE A 274 11.48 2.70 -15.02
CA ILE A 274 12.92 2.95 -14.96
C ILE A 274 13.58 1.64 -15.39
N HIS A 275 14.11 1.62 -16.62
CA HIS A 275 14.66 0.44 -17.26
C HIS A 275 15.55 -0.39 -16.33
N GLY A 276 15.25 -1.69 -16.24
CA GLY A 276 16.00 -2.65 -15.43
C GLY A 276 15.88 -2.47 -13.91
N LYS A 277 15.14 -1.47 -13.41
CA LYS A 277 15.03 -1.16 -11.97
C LYS A 277 13.59 -1.21 -11.47
N ILE A 278 12.71 -0.37 -12.02
CA ILE A 278 11.35 -0.15 -11.52
C ILE A 278 10.35 -0.21 -12.68
N CYS A 279 9.20 -0.81 -12.42
CA CYS A 279 8.05 -0.86 -13.31
C CYS A 279 6.79 -0.62 -12.48
N ALA A 280 6.10 0.49 -12.74
CA ALA A 280 4.84 0.84 -12.08
C ALA A 280 3.77 1.07 -13.14
N VAL A 281 2.56 0.55 -12.90
CA VAL A 281 1.42 0.77 -13.78
C VAL A 281 0.14 0.92 -12.98
N VAL A 282 -0.67 1.88 -13.41
CA VAL A 282 -2.06 2.04 -13.01
C VAL A 282 -2.93 1.69 -14.22
N LEU A 283 -3.72 0.62 -14.10
CA LEU A 283 -4.70 0.21 -15.10
C LEU A 283 -6.09 0.69 -14.69
N SER A 284 -6.78 1.39 -15.58
CA SER A 284 -8.10 1.98 -15.39
C SER A 284 -9.12 1.28 -16.29
N ILE A 285 -10.13 0.64 -15.69
CA ILE A 285 -11.24 0.00 -16.40
C ILE A 285 -12.49 0.86 -16.20
N THR A 286 -12.73 1.75 -17.15
CA THR A 286 -13.97 2.53 -17.22
C THR A 286 -15.14 1.69 -17.73
N GLY A 287 -16.37 2.18 -17.56
CA GLY A 287 -17.55 1.57 -18.19
C GLY A 287 -17.43 1.38 -19.71
N ALA A 288 -16.82 2.34 -20.41
CA ALA A 288 -16.57 2.26 -21.85
C ALA A 288 -15.53 1.18 -22.21
N VAL A 289 -14.55 0.95 -21.34
CA VAL A 289 -13.56 -0.12 -21.50
C VAL A 289 -14.20 -1.47 -21.22
N ALA A 290 -14.97 -1.61 -20.14
CA ALA A 290 -15.73 -2.83 -19.83
C ALA A 290 -16.69 -3.22 -20.97
N LEU A 291 -17.31 -2.23 -21.62
CA LEU A 291 -18.11 -2.41 -22.83
C LEU A 291 -17.35 -3.13 -23.95
N LYS A 292 -16.14 -2.66 -24.24
CA LYS A 292 -15.26 -3.25 -25.27
C LYS A 292 -14.74 -4.63 -24.87
N ILE A 293 -14.40 -4.82 -23.59
CA ILE A 293 -13.94 -6.11 -23.09
C ILE A 293 -15.03 -7.17 -23.26
N CYS A 294 -16.27 -6.82 -22.96
CA CYS A 294 -17.39 -7.76 -22.88
C CYS A 294 -18.19 -7.89 -24.19
N SER A 295 -17.84 -7.17 -25.27
CA SER A 295 -18.64 -7.09 -26.51
C SER A 295 -18.95 -8.45 -27.15
N ASP A 296 -18.06 -9.44 -27.06
CA ASP A 296 -18.29 -10.78 -27.63
C ASP A 296 -19.24 -11.64 -26.79
N SER A 297 -19.60 -11.19 -25.57
CA SER A 297 -20.47 -11.88 -24.61
C SER A 297 -21.82 -11.18 -24.40
N MET A 298 -22.09 -10.11 -25.15
CA MET A 298 -23.27 -9.26 -24.95
C MET A 298 -24.50 -9.83 -25.66
N ASN A 299 -25.50 -10.25 -24.88
CA ASN A 299 -26.89 -10.26 -25.35
C ASN A 299 -27.42 -8.82 -25.41
N ALA A 300 -28.41 -8.57 -26.28
CA ALA A 300 -28.91 -7.27 -26.73
C ALA A 300 -29.51 -6.30 -25.67
N ASP A 301 -29.39 -6.57 -24.37
CA ASP A 301 -30.10 -5.82 -23.32
C ASP A 301 -29.39 -4.53 -22.84
N TRP A 302 -28.18 -4.24 -23.30
CA TRP A 302 -27.42 -3.08 -22.81
C TRP A 302 -27.72 -1.75 -23.52
N SER A 303 -28.58 -1.76 -24.55
CA SER A 303 -28.95 -0.55 -25.30
C SER A 303 -29.97 0.35 -24.58
N ASN A 304 -30.51 -0.06 -23.42
CA ASN A 304 -31.33 0.80 -22.58
C ASN A 304 -30.51 1.33 -21.41
N GLY A 305 -30.22 2.64 -21.45
CA GLY A 305 -29.26 3.37 -20.61
C GLY A 305 -29.56 3.49 -19.11
N ASN A 306 -30.13 2.46 -18.47
CA ASN A 306 -30.42 2.44 -17.02
C ASN A 306 -29.67 1.35 -16.22
N HIS A 307 -28.83 0.52 -16.85
CA HIS A 307 -28.10 -0.58 -16.17
C HIS A 307 -26.62 -0.28 -15.89
N ARG A 308 -26.27 0.96 -15.54
CA ARG A 308 -24.87 1.38 -15.32
C ARG A 308 -24.21 0.72 -14.09
N ASN A 309 -24.97 0.01 -13.24
CA ASN A 309 -24.52 -0.41 -11.91
C ASN A 309 -24.48 -1.93 -11.66
N TYR A 310 -24.78 -2.79 -12.65
CA TYR A 310 -24.80 -4.24 -12.44
C TYR A 310 -23.98 -4.96 -13.51
N LEU A 311 -22.80 -5.43 -13.12
CA LEU A 311 -22.01 -6.34 -13.93
C LEU A 311 -22.34 -7.78 -13.54
N THR A 312 -22.57 -8.64 -14.52
CA THR A 312 -22.75 -10.07 -14.25
C THR A 312 -21.43 -10.70 -13.81
N GLU A 313 -21.49 -11.81 -13.06
CA GLU A 313 -20.29 -12.57 -12.69
C GLU A 313 -19.45 -12.97 -13.92
N GLY A 314 -20.11 -13.32 -15.04
CA GLY A 314 -19.44 -13.62 -16.31
C GLY A 314 -18.71 -12.42 -16.91
N GLN A 315 -19.29 -11.22 -16.85
CA GLN A 315 -18.63 -9.98 -17.28
C GLN A 315 -17.44 -9.66 -16.39
N MET A 316 -17.58 -9.75 -15.06
CA MET A 316 -16.48 -9.54 -14.13
C MET A 316 -15.36 -10.56 -14.30
N LYS A 317 -15.69 -11.82 -14.59
CA LYS A 317 -14.70 -12.84 -14.93
C LYS A 317 -13.90 -12.49 -16.18
N ARG A 318 -14.55 -11.88 -17.19
CA ARG A 318 -13.86 -11.43 -18.40
C ARG A 318 -13.01 -10.19 -18.14
N ILE A 319 -13.49 -9.27 -17.32
CA ILE A 319 -12.74 -8.08 -16.86
C ILE A 319 -11.51 -8.50 -16.04
N SER A 320 -11.64 -9.43 -15.09
CA SER A 320 -10.50 -9.88 -14.27
C SER A 320 -9.40 -10.49 -15.14
N ARG A 321 -9.75 -11.36 -16.08
CA ARG A 321 -8.82 -11.92 -17.09
C ARG A 321 -8.17 -10.84 -17.94
N PHE A 322 -8.94 -9.84 -18.37
CA PHE A 322 -8.40 -8.72 -19.15
C PHE A 322 -7.37 -7.92 -18.34
N CYS A 323 -7.65 -7.62 -17.07
CA CYS A 323 -6.69 -6.92 -16.21
C CYS A 323 -5.38 -7.69 -16.09
N ILE A 324 -5.46 -9.00 -15.83
CA ILE A 324 -4.26 -9.84 -15.73
C ILE A 324 -3.52 -9.91 -17.07
N TYR A 325 -4.23 -10.04 -18.18
CA TYR A 325 -3.65 -10.03 -19.52
C TYR A 325 -2.87 -8.73 -19.82
N VAL A 326 -3.46 -7.56 -19.55
CA VAL A 326 -2.80 -6.26 -19.81
C VAL A 326 -1.60 -6.06 -18.88
N LEU A 327 -1.73 -6.39 -17.60
CA LEU A 327 -0.63 -6.26 -16.63
C LEU A 327 0.53 -7.20 -16.99
N ASP A 328 0.23 -8.46 -17.35
CA ASP A 328 1.22 -9.45 -17.74
C ASP A 328 1.97 -9.03 -19.02
N LYS A 329 1.23 -8.61 -20.06
CA LYS A 329 1.81 -8.04 -21.29
C LYS A 329 2.77 -6.90 -20.94
N PHE A 330 2.31 -5.96 -20.12
CA PHE A 330 3.08 -4.78 -19.76
C PHE A 330 4.37 -5.12 -19.00
N ILE A 331 4.33 -6.00 -17.98
CA ILE A 331 5.54 -6.36 -17.24
C ILE A 331 6.54 -7.10 -18.13
N MET A 332 6.08 -8.02 -18.98
CA MET A 332 6.96 -8.79 -19.86
C MET A 332 7.63 -7.93 -20.93
N GLU A 333 6.89 -6.99 -21.55
CA GLU A 333 7.45 -6.04 -22.52
C GLU A 333 8.54 -5.16 -21.93
N ASN A 334 8.47 -4.87 -20.63
CA ASN A 334 9.48 -4.11 -19.90
C ASN A 334 10.56 -5.01 -19.26
N GLY A 335 10.55 -6.30 -19.58
CA GLY A 335 11.50 -7.30 -19.11
C GLY A 335 11.32 -7.73 -17.65
N PHE A 336 10.21 -7.37 -16.98
CA PHE A 336 9.88 -7.80 -15.63
C PHE A 336 9.10 -9.12 -15.65
N SER A 337 9.08 -9.80 -14.51
CA SER A 337 8.28 -10.99 -14.26
C SER A 337 7.36 -10.78 -13.06
N TRP A 338 6.37 -11.65 -12.88
CA TRP A 338 5.50 -11.62 -11.69
C TRP A 338 6.27 -11.83 -10.37
N LYS A 339 7.48 -12.40 -10.41
CA LYS A 339 8.37 -12.49 -9.25
C LYS A 339 8.95 -11.13 -8.86
N ASP A 340 9.02 -10.20 -9.81
CA ASP A 340 9.50 -8.84 -9.60
C ASP A 340 8.38 -7.93 -9.06
N THR A 341 7.13 -8.39 -8.93
CA THR A 341 6.02 -7.64 -8.34
C THR A 341 6.22 -7.43 -6.85
N MET A 342 6.32 -6.19 -6.39
CA MET A 342 6.39 -5.81 -4.97
C MET A 342 4.99 -5.62 -4.37
N SER A 343 4.06 -5.05 -5.14
CA SER A 343 2.69 -4.82 -4.73
C SER A 343 1.75 -4.91 -5.93
N LEU A 344 0.57 -5.48 -5.72
CA LEU A 344 -0.53 -5.46 -6.66
C LEU A 344 -1.83 -5.21 -5.88
N ARG A 345 -2.54 -4.15 -6.22
CA ARG A 345 -3.80 -3.76 -5.58
C ARG A 345 -4.87 -3.57 -6.62
N PHE A 346 -6.06 -4.07 -6.32
CA PHE A 346 -7.26 -3.83 -7.10
C PHE A 346 -8.23 -3.01 -6.26
N TYR A 347 -8.47 -1.78 -6.70
CA TYR A 347 -9.44 -0.87 -6.12
C TYR A 347 -10.78 -1.09 -6.79
N TYR A 348 -11.81 -1.38 -6.00
CA TYR A 348 -13.15 -1.67 -6.52
C TYR A 348 -14.24 -0.93 -5.72
N PRO A 349 -15.25 -0.36 -6.39
CA PRO A 349 -16.43 0.17 -5.71
C PRO A 349 -17.37 -0.95 -5.23
N PRO A 350 -17.80 -0.98 -3.94
CA PRO A 350 -18.74 -1.98 -3.43
C PRO A 350 -20.13 -1.94 -4.09
N ASN A 351 -20.51 -0.82 -4.71
CA ASN A 351 -21.77 -0.65 -5.42
C ASN A 351 -21.88 -1.49 -6.71
N LEU A 352 -20.83 -2.22 -7.11
CA LEU A 352 -20.86 -3.16 -8.23
C LEU A 352 -21.65 -4.44 -7.94
N HIS A 353 -22.08 -4.66 -6.68
CA HIS A 353 -22.87 -5.82 -6.24
C HIS A 353 -22.22 -7.19 -6.50
N VAL A 354 -20.90 -7.22 -6.65
CA VAL A 354 -20.10 -8.45 -6.72
C VAL A 354 -19.47 -8.65 -5.35
N PRO A 355 -19.77 -9.76 -4.63
CA PRO A 355 -19.17 -10.03 -3.33
C PRO A 355 -17.65 -10.05 -3.40
N LEU A 356 -16.98 -9.60 -2.34
CA LEU A 356 -15.52 -9.58 -2.24
C LEU A 356 -14.92 -10.98 -2.47
N GLU A 357 -15.55 -12.01 -1.91
CA GLU A 357 -15.11 -13.40 -2.04
C GLU A 357 -15.17 -13.86 -3.50
N THR A 358 -16.24 -13.49 -4.20
CA THR A 358 -16.39 -13.75 -5.64
C THR A 358 -15.30 -13.01 -6.41
N LEU A 359 -15.07 -11.72 -6.14
CA LEU A 359 -14.03 -10.94 -6.83
C LEU A 359 -12.63 -11.52 -6.59
N SER A 360 -12.33 -11.92 -5.35
CA SER A 360 -11.09 -12.57 -4.96
C SER A 360 -10.88 -13.89 -5.69
N LEU A 361 -11.94 -14.71 -5.79
CA LEU A 361 -11.91 -15.96 -6.53
C LEU A 361 -11.67 -15.73 -8.03
N LEU A 362 -12.34 -14.73 -8.63
CA LEU A 362 -12.19 -14.42 -10.06
C LEU A 362 -10.78 -13.98 -10.44
N PHE A 363 -10.10 -13.19 -9.61
CA PHE A 363 -8.70 -12.83 -9.83
C PHE A 363 -7.74 -13.98 -9.54
N THR A 364 -8.01 -14.74 -8.49
CA THR A 364 -7.23 -15.94 -8.16
C THR A 364 -7.26 -16.95 -9.30
N ASP A 365 -8.43 -17.20 -9.87
CA ASP A 365 -8.60 -18.13 -10.98
C ASP A 365 -7.98 -17.59 -12.28
N ALA A 366 -8.04 -16.27 -12.52
CA ALA A 366 -7.32 -15.66 -13.65
C ALA A 366 -5.80 -15.85 -13.53
N PHE A 367 -5.22 -15.70 -12.34
CA PHE A 367 -3.79 -15.98 -12.13
C PHE A 367 -3.44 -17.47 -12.30
N LYS A 368 -4.28 -18.39 -11.81
CA LYS A 368 -4.08 -19.83 -12.03
C LYS A 368 -4.12 -20.20 -13.50
N GLU A 369 -5.09 -19.66 -14.25
CA GLU A 369 -5.19 -19.87 -15.69
C GLU A 369 -3.96 -19.31 -16.43
N LEU A 370 -3.46 -18.12 -16.03
CA LEU A 370 -2.23 -17.55 -16.60
C LEU A 370 -1.02 -18.47 -16.37
N ASP A 371 -0.85 -18.99 -15.15
CA ASP A 371 0.25 -19.92 -14.82
C ASP A 371 0.18 -21.20 -15.66
N GLN A 372 -1.02 -21.76 -15.86
CA GLN A 372 -1.23 -22.93 -16.71
C GLN A 372 -0.87 -22.68 -18.18
N MET A 373 -1.13 -21.48 -18.69
CA MET A 373 -0.91 -21.15 -20.11
C MET A 373 0.54 -20.73 -20.41
N SER A 374 1.17 -19.99 -19.50
CA SER A 374 2.46 -19.32 -19.75
C SER A 374 3.61 -19.83 -18.89
N GLY A 375 3.31 -20.49 -17.76
CA GLY A 375 4.30 -20.82 -16.72
C GLY A 375 5.01 -19.61 -16.10
N SER A 376 4.56 -18.39 -16.42
CA SER A 376 5.18 -17.12 -16.02
C SER A 376 4.79 -16.73 -14.59
N ALA A 377 3.61 -17.17 -14.16
CA ALA A 377 3.01 -16.84 -12.88
C ALA A 377 3.12 -18.02 -11.89
N LYS A 378 4.36 -18.41 -11.51
CA LYS A 378 4.59 -19.39 -10.42
C LYS A 378 4.16 -18.79 -9.07
N VAL A 379 2.85 -18.68 -8.87
CA VAL A 379 2.22 -18.17 -7.67
C VAL A 379 2.03 -19.37 -6.77
N GLY A 380 2.93 -19.54 -5.80
CA GLY A 380 2.97 -20.67 -4.87
C GLY A 380 1.77 -20.72 -3.90
N GLY A 381 0.58 -20.97 -4.42
CA GLY A 381 -0.67 -21.19 -3.68
C GLY A 381 -1.23 -19.98 -2.91
N LYS A 382 -0.52 -18.84 -2.85
CA LYS A 382 -0.94 -17.63 -2.12
C LYS A 382 -1.30 -16.50 -3.08
N SER A 383 -2.32 -15.71 -2.77
CA SER A 383 -2.66 -14.50 -3.55
C SER A 383 -1.47 -13.54 -3.58
N ILE A 384 -1.16 -12.97 -4.75
CA ILE A 384 -0.14 -11.91 -4.90
C ILE A 384 -0.74 -10.50 -4.90
N PHE A 385 -2.04 -10.40 -4.66
CA PHE A 385 -2.78 -9.15 -4.78
C PHE A 385 -3.67 -8.89 -3.57
N ASN A 386 -3.99 -7.61 -3.38
CA ASN A 386 -4.93 -7.12 -2.38
C ASN A 386 -6.15 -6.49 -3.07
N LEU A 387 -7.34 -6.73 -2.52
CA LEU A 387 -8.57 -6.06 -2.93
C LEU A 387 -8.87 -4.94 -1.93
N VAL A 388 -9.09 -3.72 -2.41
CA VAL A 388 -9.32 -2.54 -1.58
C VAL A 388 -10.65 -1.91 -1.98
N PRO A 389 -11.69 -1.93 -1.12
CA PRO A 389 -12.95 -1.28 -1.44
C PRO A 389 -12.82 0.23 -1.34
N VAL A 390 -13.31 0.94 -2.34
CA VAL A 390 -13.23 2.41 -2.43
C VAL A 390 -14.59 3.00 -2.77
N LEU A 391 -14.82 4.27 -2.42
CA LEU A 391 -16.06 4.96 -2.83
C LEU A 391 -16.12 5.18 -4.35
N GLY A 392 -14.97 5.41 -4.98
CA GLY A 392 -14.80 5.49 -6.41
C GLY A 392 -13.38 5.05 -6.79
N ALA A 393 -13.27 4.28 -7.87
CA ALA A 393 -11.98 3.83 -8.40
C ALA A 393 -11.56 4.72 -9.56
N GLY A 394 -10.26 4.98 -9.71
CA GLY A 394 -9.78 5.98 -10.63
C GLY A 394 -8.28 6.06 -10.77
N LYS A 395 -7.81 6.60 -11.90
CA LYS A 395 -6.38 6.94 -12.11
C LYS A 395 -5.94 8.24 -11.44
N SER A 396 -6.88 9.06 -10.96
CA SER A 396 -6.61 10.34 -10.30
C SER A 396 -7.78 10.70 -9.39
N ALA A 397 -7.55 11.62 -8.44
CA ALA A 397 -8.62 12.14 -7.57
C ALA A 397 -9.75 12.84 -8.36
N ALA A 398 -9.46 13.31 -9.58
CA ALA A 398 -10.43 13.96 -10.46
C ALA A 398 -11.25 12.99 -11.33
N CYS A 399 -10.88 11.71 -11.38
CA CYS A 399 -11.50 10.72 -12.27
C CYS A 399 -11.71 9.42 -11.50
N THR A 400 -12.83 9.31 -10.80
CA THR A 400 -13.15 8.21 -9.87
C THR A 400 -14.35 7.36 -10.32
N GLU A 401 -14.58 7.27 -11.64
CA GLU A 401 -15.71 6.55 -12.25
C GLU A 401 -15.33 5.17 -12.82
N ASP A 402 -14.15 4.65 -12.48
CA ASP A 402 -13.73 3.33 -12.93
C ASP A 402 -14.53 2.24 -12.23
N ILE A 403 -14.79 1.16 -12.97
CA ILE A 403 -15.30 -0.10 -12.42
C ILE A 403 -14.21 -0.74 -11.56
N ILE A 404 -12.99 -0.77 -12.07
CA ILE A 404 -11.85 -1.31 -11.34
C ILE A 404 -10.60 -0.56 -11.74
N THR A 405 -9.78 -0.24 -10.75
CA THR A 405 -8.43 0.31 -10.95
C THR A 405 -7.43 -0.66 -10.37
N CYS A 406 -6.37 -0.96 -11.13
CA CYS A 406 -5.31 -1.85 -10.69
C CYS A 406 -4.03 -1.04 -10.54
N GLU A 407 -3.38 -1.11 -9.39
CA GLU A 407 -2.05 -0.54 -9.15
C GLU A 407 -1.06 -1.70 -9.02
N LEU A 408 -0.07 -1.73 -9.90
CA LEU A 408 1.03 -2.70 -9.86
C LEU A 408 2.35 -1.95 -9.71
N PHE A 409 3.15 -2.38 -8.75
CA PHE A 409 4.53 -1.93 -8.59
C PHE A 409 5.46 -3.14 -8.57
N ALA A 410 6.46 -3.12 -9.46
CA ALA A 410 7.47 -4.14 -9.62
C ALA A 410 8.87 -3.52 -9.59
N ARG A 411 9.82 -4.28 -9.03
CA ARG A 411 11.21 -3.88 -8.86
C ARG A 411 12.15 -5.07 -9.03
N LYS A 412 13.22 -4.85 -9.78
CA LYS A 412 14.37 -5.77 -9.88
C LYS A 412 15.48 -5.37 -8.91
N SER A 413 16.14 -6.37 -8.34
CA SER A 413 17.19 -6.23 -7.33
C SER A 413 18.42 -5.49 -7.84
#